data_AF-A0A920LT44-F1
#
_entry.id   AF-A0A920LT44-F1
#
_cell.length_a   1.000
_cell.length_b   1.000
_cell.length_c   1.000
_cell.angle_alpha   90.00
_cell.angle_beta   90.00
_cell.angle_gamma   90.00
#
_symmetry.space_group_name_H-M   'P 1'
#
loop_
_entity.id
_entity.type
_entity.pdbx_description
1 polymer ?
#
loop_
_entity_poly.entity_id
_entity_poly.type
_entity_poly.pdbx_seq_one_letter_code
_entity_poly.pdbx_strand_id
1 'polypeptide(L)'
;MVAAITGFAGFKPIFQAINSGIDVALANKEALVAGGHLIMPLARKRCENISLDSEHNAIFQCMMGQNWSEVDKVTLTASGGHLYQ
;
A
#
# COMPACT_ATOMS: atom_id res chain seq x y z
N MET A 1 -11.20 6.99 -3.87
CA MET A 1 -11.09 6.21 -5.12
C MET A 1 -10.51 4.84 -4.80
N VAL A 2 -11.04 3.75 -5.36
CA VAL A 2 -10.39 2.43 -5.27
C VAL A 2 -9.51 2.22 -6.50
N ALA A 3 -8.21 2.01 -6.28
CA ALA A 3 -7.24 1.78 -7.32
C ALA A 3 -7.01 0.27 -7.51
N ALA A 4 -7.81 -0.32 -8.40
CA ALA A 4 -7.82 -1.77 -8.69
C ALA A 4 -7.41 -2.12 -10.14
N ILE A 5 -7.01 -1.13 -10.95
CA ILE A 5 -6.38 -1.39 -12.25
C ILE A 5 -5.09 -2.17 -11.98
N THR A 6 -4.85 -3.27 -12.67
CA THR A 6 -3.68 -4.13 -12.44
C THR A 6 -2.41 -3.57 -13.10
N GLY A 7 -1.25 -3.91 -12.55
CA GLY A 7 0.05 -3.62 -13.14
C GLY A 7 0.38 -2.13 -13.27
N PHE A 8 1.36 -1.80 -14.12
CA PHE A 8 1.84 -0.41 -14.25
C PHE A 8 0.81 0.56 -14.84
N ALA A 9 -0.19 0.05 -15.58
CA ALA A 9 -1.26 0.87 -16.16
C ALA A 9 -2.02 1.69 -15.09
N GLY A 10 -2.10 1.19 -13.86
CA GLY A 10 -2.72 1.89 -12.74
C GLY A 10 -1.92 3.09 -12.22
N PHE A 11 -0.61 3.18 -12.50
CA PHE A 11 0.27 4.19 -11.89
C PHE A 11 -0.16 5.63 -12.19
N LYS A 12 -0.38 5.97 -13.47
CA LYS A 12 -0.77 7.32 -13.90
C LYS A 12 -2.06 7.81 -13.23
N PRO A 13 -3.18 7.06 -13.25
CA PRO A 13 -4.40 7.50 -12.59
C PRO A 13 -4.26 7.57 -11.07
N ILE A 14 -3.52 6.65 -10.43
CA ILE A 14 -3.20 6.72 -8.99
C ILE A 14 -2.46 8.01 -8.66
N PHE A 15 -1.38 8.30 -9.37
CA PHE A 15 -0.55 9.48 -9.13
C PHE A 15 -1.35 10.78 -9.30
N GLN A 16 -2.16 10.86 -10.35
CA GLN A 16 -3.02 12.03 -10.60
C GLN A 16 -4.10 12.19 -9.52
N ALA A 17 -4.73 11.10 -9.07
CA ALA A 17 -5.73 11.16 -8.02
C ALA A 17 -5.14 11.70 -6.70
N ILE A 18 -3.99 11.17 -6.27
CA ILE A 18 -3.30 11.62 -5.05
C ILE A 18 -2.83 13.07 -5.19
N ASN A 19 -2.29 13.45 -6.35
CA ASN A 19 -1.84 14.83 -6.61
C ASN A 19 -2.99 15.85 -6.61
N SER A 20 -4.16 15.47 -7.14
CA SER A 20 -5.40 16.25 -7.07
C SER A 20 -6.07 16.20 -5.69
N GLY A 21 -5.51 15.43 -4.77
CA GLY A 21 -5.95 15.35 -3.40
C GLY A 21 -7.16 14.48 -3.13
N ILE A 22 -7.40 13.52 -4.01
CA ILE A 22 -8.39 12.47 -3.83
C ILE A 22 -7.76 11.38 -2.96
N ASP A 23 -8.48 10.94 -1.92
CA ASP A 23 -8.06 9.80 -1.12
C ASP A 23 -8.12 8.52 -1.95
N VAL A 24 -7.06 7.73 -1.90
CA VAL A 24 -6.91 6.51 -2.70
C VAL A 24 -6.73 5.30 -1.79
N ALA A 25 -7.56 4.29 -2.02
CA ALA A 25 -7.39 2.95 -1.48
C ALA A 25 -6.74 2.06 -2.55
N LEU A 26 -5.47 1.71 -2.34
CA LEU A 26 -4.56 1.02 -3.26
C LEU A 26 -4.65 -0.49 -3.12
N ALA A 27 -5.31 -1.15 -4.09
CA ALA A 27 -5.21 -2.60 -4.28
C ALA A 27 -4.06 -2.97 -5.24
N ASN A 28 -3.66 -2.04 -6.10
CA ASN A 28 -2.53 -2.21 -7.01
C ASN A 28 -1.20 -2.00 -6.28
N LYS A 29 -0.51 -3.10 -5.97
CA LYS A 29 0.83 -3.07 -5.36
C LYS A 29 1.92 -2.77 -6.38
N GLU A 30 1.74 -3.10 -7.65
CA GLU A 30 2.73 -2.89 -8.71
C GLU A 30 3.05 -1.41 -8.93
N ALA A 31 2.07 -0.52 -8.75
CA ALA A 31 2.26 0.93 -8.84
C ALA A 31 3.16 1.46 -7.72
N LEU A 32 3.04 0.91 -6.50
CA LEU A 32 3.93 1.22 -5.39
C LEU A 32 5.32 0.62 -5.59
N VAL A 33 5.42 -0.60 -6.13
CA VAL A 33 6.71 -1.22 -6.46
C VAL A 33 7.45 -0.40 -7.54
N ALA A 34 6.76 0.04 -8.59
CA ALA A 34 7.37 0.74 -9.72
C ALA A 34 7.69 2.22 -9.43
N GLY A 35 6.86 2.90 -8.61
CA GLY A 35 6.97 4.36 -8.42
C GLY A 35 6.64 4.83 -7.01
N GLY A 36 6.80 3.97 -6.00
CA GLY A 36 6.48 4.28 -4.61
C GLY A 36 7.18 5.52 -4.06
N HIS A 37 8.40 5.81 -4.50
CA HIS A 37 9.13 7.02 -4.09
C HIS A 37 8.46 8.33 -4.56
N LEU A 38 7.61 8.28 -5.60
CA LEU A 38 6.81 9.42 -6.06
C LEU A 38 5.46 9.48 -5.36
N ILE A 39 4.84 8.32 -5.12
CA ILE A 39 3.50 8.21 -4.54
C ILE A 39 3.52 8.43 -3.02
N MET A 40 4.44 7.77 -2.30
CA MET A 40 4.45 7.71 -0.83
C MET A 40 4.65 9.07 -0.15
N PRO A 41 5.51 9.99 -0.64
CA PRO A 41 5.62 11.32 -0.04
C PRO A 41 4.34 12.14 -0.16
N LEU A 42 3.56 11.93 -1.24
CA LEU A 42 2.28 12.60 -1.44
C LEU A 42 1.19 11.98 -0.57
N ALA A 43 1.15 10.65 -0.50
CA ALA A 43 0.18 9.90 0.28
C ALA A 43 0.33 10.12 1.79
N ARG A 44 1.58 10.14 2.31
CA ARG A 44 1.88 10.36 3.74
C ARG A 44 1.35 11.68 4.30
N LYS A 45 1.16 12.69 3.45
CA LYS A 45 0.61 13.99 3.86
C LYS A 45 -0.90 13.96 4.07
N ARG A 46 -1.58 12.90 3.61
CA ARG A 46 -3.04 12.86 3.49
C ARG A 46 -3.68 11.68 4.21
N CYS A 47 -3.04 10.51 4.20
CA CYS A 47 -3.61 9.29 4.76
C CYS A 47 -2.58 8.51 5.58
N GLU A 48 -3.01 7.99 6.72
CA GLU A 48 -2.20 7.09 7.56
C GLU A 48 -2.06 5.70 6.95
N ASN A 49 -3.11 5.21 6.27
CA ASN A 49 -3.09 3.96 5.52
C ASN A 49 -3.80 4.14 4.17
N ILE A 50 -3.14 3.69 3.11
CA ILE A 50 -3.66 3.72 1.75
C ILE A 50 -3.82 2.32 1.15
N SER A 51 -3.30 1.26 1.78
CA SER A 51 -3.22 -0.06 1.17
C SER A 51 -4.51 -0.88 1.37
N LEU A 52 -4.91 -1.64 0.36
CA LEU A 52 -5.95 -2.67 0.43
C LEU A 52 -5.37 -4.09 0.42
N ASP A 53 -4.06 -4.23 0.28
CA ASP A 53 -3.36 -5.52 0.35
C ASP A 53 -3.44 -6.09 1.78
N SER A 54 -3.78 -7.37 1.90
CA SER A 54 -4.12 -8.02 3.17
C SER A 54 -3.00 -7.94 4.21
N GLU A 55 -1.77 -8.19 3.78
CA GLU A 55 -0.58 -8.26 4.63
C GLU A 55 -0.23 -6.87 5.16
N HIS A 56 -0.30 -5.85 4.30
CA HIS A 56 -0.07 -4.46 4.70
C HIS A 56 -1.15 -3.97 5.66
N ASN A 57 -2.41 -4.34 5.43
CA ASN A 57 -3.50 -4.03 6.34
C ASN A 57 -3.37 -4.74 7.68
N ALA A 58 -2.94 -6.00 7.71
CA ALA A 58 -2.69 -6.72 8.94
C ALA A 58 -1.62 -6.01 9.78
N ILE A 59 -0.51 -5.58 9.16
CA ILE A 59 0.53 -4.79 9.84
C ILE A 59 -0.05 -3.49 10.38
N PHE A 60 -0.80 -2.74 9.56
CA PHE A 60 -1.38 -1.47 9.99
C PHE A 60 -2.31 -1.66 11.20
N GLN A 61 -3.17 -2.68 11.16
CA GLN A 61 -4.07 -3.02 12.27
C GLN A 61 -3.31 -3.40 13.55
N CYS A 62 -2.24 -4.20 13.44
CA CYS A 62 -1.38 -4.52 14.60
C CYS A 62 -0.70 -3.28 15.19
N MET A 63 -0.45 -2.25 14.38
CA MET A 63 0.23 -1.02 14.79
C MET A 63 -0.73 0.08 15.24
N MET A 64 -2.04 -0.12 15.19
CA MET A 64 -3.01 0.88 15.67
C MET A 64 -2.84 1.11 17.17
N GLY A 65 -2.46 2.34 17.54
CA GLY A 65 -2.20 2.72 18.93
C GLY A 65 -0.84 2.27 19.47
N GLN A 66 0.03 1.71 18.62
CA GLN A 66 1.39 1.31 18.96
C GLN A 66 2.42 2.29 18.39
N ASN A 67 3.61 2.32 18.97
CA ASN A 67 4.70 3.15 18.47
C ASN A 67 5.50 2.41 17.39
N TRP A 68 5.51 2.95 16.17
CA TRP A 68 6.25 2.39 15.04
C TRP A 68 7.76 2.30 15.27
N SER A 69 8.34 3.10 16.17
CA SER A 69 9.78 3.01 16.47
C SER A 69 10.16 1.79 17.32
N GLU A 70 9.19 1.11 17.93
CA GLU A 70 9.42 -0.08 18.77
C GLU A 70 9.41 -1.39 17.97
N VAL A 71 9.11 -1.31 16.67
CA VAL A 71 9.07 -2.47 15.78
C VAL A 71 10.49 -2.92 15.42
N ASP A 72 10.90 -4.08 15.94
CA ASP A 72 12.17 -4.73 15.59
C ASP A 72 12.07 -5.57 14.30
N LYS A 73 10.93 -6.25 14.09
CA LYS A 73 10.73 -7.17 12.97
C LYS A 73 9.29 -7.19 12.48
N VAL A 74 9.12 -7.34 11.17
CA VAL A 74 7.84 -7.60 10.52
C VAL A 74 7.87 -9.00 9.91
N THR A 75 6.82 -9.79 10.15
CA THR A 75 6.64 -11.10 9.50
C THR A 75 5.59 -10.98 8.41
N LEU A 76 6.01 -11.19 7.16
CA LEU A 76 5.11 -11.23 6.00
C LEU A 76 4.73 -12.67 5.72
N THR A 77 3.45 -12.99 5.87
CA THR A 77 2.90 -14.30 5.52
C THR A 77 2.69 -14.41 4.01
N ALA A 78 2.89 -15.59 3.45
CA ALA A 78 2.45 -15.93 2.11
C ALA A 78 1.80 -17.31 2.15
N SER A 79 0.79 -17.53 1.30
CA SER A 79 0.11 -18.83 1.22
C SER A 79 0.94 -19.93 0.57
N GLY A 80 2.12 -19.60 0.02
CA GLY A 80 2.94 -20.50 -0.79
C GLY A 80 2.44 -20.67 -2.23
N GLY A 81 1.13 -20.49 -2.47
CA GLY A 81 0.52 -20.70 -3.78
C GLY A 81 0.46 -22.19 -4.17
N HIS A 82 -0.08 -22.46 -5.36
CA HIS A 82 -0.41 -23.83 -5.79
C HIS A 82 0.81 -24.73 -6.06
N LEU A 83 2.01 -24.18 -6.13
CA LEU A 83 3.27 -24.92 -6.38
C LEU A 83 4.07 -25.18 -5.10
N TYR A 84 3.57 -24.76 -3.94
CA TYR A 84 4.23 -25.00 -2.66
C TYR A 84 4.01 -26.46 -2.23
N GLN A 85 5.11 -27.19 -2.01
CA GLN A 85 5.16 -28.55 -1.46
C GLN A 85 5.84 -28.53 -0.08
#